data_AF-A0A1Y1L7F9-F1
#
_entry.id   AF-A0A1Y1L7F9-F1
#
_cell.length_a   1.000
_cell.length_b   1.000
_cell.length_c   1.000
_cell.angle_alpha   90.00
_cell.angle_beta   90.00
_cell.angle_gamma   90.00
#
_symmetry.space_group_name_H-M   'P 1'
#
loop_
_entity.id
_entity.type
_entity.pdbx_description
1 polymer ?
#
loop_
_entity_poly.entity_id
_entity_poly.type
_entity_poly.pdbx_seq_one_letter_code
_entity_poly.pdbx_strand_id
1 'polypeptide(L)'
;METFQEAALQMLKEFRALLQHSPMPLNCNRFLQLLALNMFAIDSTQLKDPQLKFSSGYRSELQERALIISLQMFNLILERSISLLNEHSKLFPDSLEKLTMNSVSQDFHMLLPALKIWCDWMLCHSIVWNPPPSTQDYKIGPAGDVWTRLASIMNILEKFDKSIATSFVSEPREGYELIRLPEDAVLCGFTPLMYNDHSPTYAPQDIEPEIAQFALRLSKVHFFGTVFLYGLEEPVIKLEIYNGVREYISVVSTSANKDSPPSPVELIDDDDLLVESFSEDEGVEDDISSSHENTSAEIQYLLNRKVELEKRQRTQELHRQRVQKILQQSVVSVHIEIRPKILVPDTNCFIDYIAKIKTIVDAHVYTLMVPLVVLNELEGLARGGKGPAPSTRPTTDSQHVLKVAESAKRALDYLGNRHNNIKCVTTKGTTLATFTFTVEEDSPSDSSLRNDDKILATCLMLCKNNKDQIMEGEPRKLFREVVLLTEDRNLRVKALARDLPVRELPDFLQWAGLG
;
A
#
# COMPACT_ATOMS: atom_id res chain seq x y z
N MET A 1 -9.13 26.79 13.56
CA MET A 1 -8.99 25.39 13.11
C MET A 1 -9.88 24.42 13.86
N GLU A 2 -10.36 24.75 15.08
CA GLU A 2 -11.15 23.84 15.91
C GLU A 2 -12.49 23.42 15.28
N THR A 3 -13.17 24.32 14.55
CA THR A 3 -14.42 24.03 13.83
C THR A 3 -14.23 23.62 12.36
N PHE A 4 -12.97 23.47 11.93
CA PHE A 4 -12.65 23.25 10.52
C PHE A 4 -13.21 21.93 9.99
N GLN A 5 -13.14 20.86 10.78
CA GLN A 5 -13.63 19.54 10.37
C GLN A 5 -15.14 19.54 10.12
N GLU A 6 -15.91 20.15 11.02
CA GLU A 6 -17.37 20.28 10.89
C GLU A 6 -17.74 21.10 9.65
N ALA A 7 -17.08 22.26 9.47
CA ALA A 7 -17.30 23.12 8.30
C ALA A 7 -16.93 22.40 6.98
N ALA A 8 -15.83 21.65 6.96
CA ALA A 8 -15.40 20.88 5.80
C ALA A 8 -16.37 19.75 5.45
N LEU A 9 -16.84 19.00 6.45
CA LEU A 9 -17.86 17.96 6.25
C LEU A 9 -19.17 18.56 5.73
N GLN A 10 -19.60 19.70 6.26
CA GLN A 10 -20.80 20.37 5.78
C GLN A 10 -20.63 20.85 4.33
N MET A 11 -19.51 21.49 4.00
CA MET A 11 -19.18 21.93 2.64
C MET A 11 -19.17 20.75 1.66
N LEU A 12 -18.56 19.62 2.02
CA LEU A 12 -18.52 18.42 1.18
C LEU A 12 -19.92 17.80 0.98
N LYS A 13 -20.79 17.82 2.01
CA LYS A 13 -22.19 17.36 1.89
C LYS A 13 -22.98 18.24 0.93
N GLU A 14 -22.87 19.56 1.06
CA GLU A 14 -23.53 20.52 0.17
C GLU A 14 -22.99 20.40 -1.25
N PHE A 15 -21.67 20.28 -1.41
CA PHE A 15 -21.04 20.08 -2.72
C PHE A 15 -21.52 18.78 -3.38
N ARG A 16 -21.58 17.67 -2.62
CA ARG A 16 -22.16 16.41 -3.12
C ARG A 16 -23.62 16.59 -3.54
N ALA A 17 -24.44 17.27 -2.75
CA ALA A 17 -25.84 17.52 -3.08
C ALA A 17 -25.98 18.34 -4.38
N LEU A 18 -25.18 19.40 -4.54
CA LEU A 18 -25.14 20.21 -5.76
C LEU A 18 -24.80 19.38 -7.00
N LEU A 19 -23.86 18.44 -6.90
CA LEU A 19 -23.48 17.55 -8.00
C LEU A 19 -24.59 16.58 -8.44
N GLN A 20 -25.57 16.28 -7.58
CA GLN A 20 -26.67 15.36 -7.91
C GLN A 20 -27.82 16.02 -8.69
N HIS A 21 -27.87 17.35 -8.76
CA HIS A 21 -28.88 18.04 -9.55
C HIS A 21 -28.59 17.92 -11.06
N SER A 22 -29.66 17.81 -11.86
CA SER A 22 -29.61 17.87 -13.32
C SER A 22 -30.69 18.84 -13.83
N PRO A 23 -30.34 19.88 -14.63
CA PRO A 23 -28.99 20.24 -15.03
C PRO A 23 -28.13 20.65 -13.81
N MET A 24 -26.82 20.40 -13.88
CA MET A 24 -25.95 20.78 -12.77
C MET A 24 -25.97 22.30 -12.53
N PRO A 25 -26.11 22.75 -11.27
CA PRO A 25 -26.19 24.17 -10.92
C PRO A 25 -24.84 24.89 -11.05
N LEU A 26 -23.74 24.13 -11.09
CA LEU A 26 -22.39 24.63 -11.24
C LEU A 26 -21.94 24.51 -12.70
N ASN A 27 -21.46 25.62 -13.28
CA ASN A 27 -20.86 25.60 -14.62
C ASN A 27 -19.36 25.25 -14.57
N CYS A 28 -18.78 24.95 -15.74
CA CYS A 28 -17.37 24.60 -15.88
C CYS A 28 -16.43 25.62 -15.20
N ASN A 29 -16.62 26.92 -15.44
CA ASN A 29 -15.80 27.98 -14.83
C ASN A 29 -15.84 27.96 -13.29
N ARG A 30 -16.99 27.66 -12.69
CA ARG A 30 -17.11 27.57 -11.23
C ARG A 30 -16.36 26.35 -10.70
N PHE A 31 -16.39 25.21 -11.38
CA PHE A 31 -15.55 24.07 -11.00
C PHE A 31 -14.06 24.40 -11.09
N LEU A 32 -13.62 25.05 -12.17
CA LEU A 32 -12.23 25.46 -12.32
C LEU A 32 -11.79 26.41 -11.21
N GLN A 33 -12.64 27.37 -10.82
CA GLN A 33 -12.37 28.27 -9.70
C GLN A 33 -12.25 27.53 -8.36
N LEU A 34 -13.15 26.58 -8.08
CA LEU A 34 -13.10 25.78 -6.85
C LEU A 34 -11.82 24.93 -6.80
N LEU A 35 -11.46 24.27 -7.91
CA LEU A 35 -10.24 23.49 -7.99
C LEU A 35 -8.98 24.36 -7.89
N ALA A 36 -8.97 25.54 -8.51
CA ALA A 36 -7.85 26.49 -8.37
C ALA A 36 -7.69 26.96 -6.91
N LEU A 37 -8.79 27.23 -6.20
CA LEU A 37 -8.75 27.57 -4.77
C LEU A 37 -8.19 26.40 -3.93
N ASN A 38 -8.58 25.17 -4.24
CA ASN A 38 -8.05 23.97 -3.60
C ASN A 38 -6.54 23.82 -3.83
N MET A 39 -6.08 23.94 -5.08
CA MET A 39 -4.66 23.89 -5.42
C MET A 39 -3.86 24.99 -4.72
N PHE A 40 -4.39 26.22 -4.70
CA PHE A 40 -3.78 27.35 -4.01
C PHE A 40 -3.72 27.14 -2.49
N ALA A 41 -4.76 26.59 -1.88
CA ALA A 41 -4.78 26.27 -0.46
C ALA A 41 -3.70 25.24 -0.10
N ILE A 42 -3.51 24.22 -0.93
CA ILE A 42 -2.45 23.21 -0.74
C ILE A 42 -1.07 23.85 -0.89
N ASP A 43 -0.87 24.69 -1.91
CA ASP A 43 0.43 25.33 -2.17
C ASP A 43 0.81 26.34 -1.07
N SER A 44 -0.12 27.21 -0.67
CA SER A 44 0.09 28.23 0.36
C SER A 44 0.30 27.69 1.77
N THR A 45 -0.08 26.43 2.03
CA THR A 45 0.09 25.75 3.32
C THR A 45 1.31 24.82 3.37
N GLN A 46 2.10 24.75 2.30
CA GLN A 46 3.36 23.99 2.26
C GLN A 46 4.31 24.41 3.39
N LEU A 47 5.12 23.44 3.84
CA LEU A 47 6.24 23.70 4.76
C LEU A 47 7.15 24.78 4.17
N LYS A 48 7.71 25.67 5.01
CA LYS A 48 8.59 26.75 4.54
C LYS A 48 10.03 26.30 4.31
N ASP A 49 10.44 25.22 4.97
CA ASP A 49 11.78 24.64 4.85
C ASP A 49 11.97 23.94 3.49
N PRO A 50 12.89 24.40 2.63
CA PRO A 50 13.16 23.78 1.34
C PRO A 50 13.54 22.29 1.41
N GLN A 51 14.25 21.84 2.45
CA GLN A 51 14.66 20.44 2.55
C GLN A 51 13.47 19.51 2.82
N LEU A 52 12.52 19.98 3.63
CA LEU A 52 11.30 19.23 3.93
C LEU A 52 10.24 19.34 2.83
N LYS A 53 10.20 20.46 2.09
CA LYS A 53 9.29 20.67 0.94
C LYS A 53 9.45 19.61 -0.15
N PHE A 54 10.69 19.19 -0.44
CA PHE A 54 10.99 18.23 -1.51
C PHE A 54 11.03 16.78 -1.02
N SER A 55 10.83 16.53 0.28
CA SER A 55 10.81 15.19 0.87
C SER A 55 9.38 14.62 0.82
N SER A 56 9.19 13.52 0.10
CA SER A 56 7.90 12.81 0.04
C SER A 56 7.45 12.39 1.46
N GLY A 57 6.15 12.57 1.73
CA GLY A 57 5.54 12.19 3.01
C GLY A 57 5.58 13.24 4.14
N TYR A 58 6.30 14.35 3.97
CA TYR A 58 6.32 15.44 4.95
C TYR A 58 5.34 16.56 4.57
N ARG A 59 4.25 16.68 5.34
CA ARG A 59 3.21 17.70 5.14
C ARG A 59 2.93 18.43 6.45
N SER A 60 2.69 19.74 6.36
CA SER A 60 2.16 20.47 7.51
C SER A 60 0.74 19.99 7.80
N GLU A 61 0.26 20.13 9.04
CA GLU A 61 -1.12 19.75 9.37
C GLU A 61 -2.16 20.51 8.52
N LEU A 62 -1.89 21.78 8.19
CA LEU A 62 -2.75 22.58 7.35
C LEU A 62 -2.75 22.10 5.90
N GLN A 63 -1.58 21.72 5.38
CA GLN A 63 -1.43 21.15 4.04
C GLN A 63 -2.10 19.78 3.94
N GLU A 64 -1.95 18.94 4.96
CA GLU A 64 -2.61 17.64 5.07
C GLU A 64 -4.13 17.80 4.95
N ARG A 65 -4.70 18.69 5.76
CA ARG A 65 -6.13 18.99 5.78
C ARG A 65 -6.62 19.56 4.45
N ALA A 66 -5.88 20.52 3.87
CA ALA A 66 -6.21 21.10 2.57
C ALA A 66 -6.22 20.04 1.46
N LEU A 67 -5.22 19.15 1.45
CA LEU A 67 -5.11 18.08 0.48
C LEU A 67 -6.24 17.05 0.65
N ILE A 68 -6.52 16.60 1.87
CA ILE A 68 -7.59 15.61 2.14
C ILE A 68 -8.95 16.13 1.66
N ILE A 69 -9.29 17.38 1.97
CA ILE A 69 -10.58 17.97 1.57
C ILE A 69 -10.64 18.12 0.05
N SER A 70 -9.55 18.57 -0.56
CA SER A 70 -9.49 18.74 -2.02
C SER A 70 -9.63 17.40 -2.74
N LEU A 71 -8.99 16.34 -2.23
CA LEU A 71 -9.15 14.98 -2.72
C LEU A 71 -10.57 14.46 -2.49
N GLN A 72 -11.22 14.78 -1.38
CA GLN A 72 -12.62 14.42 -1.17
C GLN A 72 -13.57 15.17 -2.10
N MET A 73 -13.33 16.45 -2.41
CA MET A 73 -14.09 17.15 -3.45
C MET A 73 -13.89 16.48 -4.81
N PHE A 74 -12.65 16.11 -5.16
CA PHE A 74 -12.37 15.38 -6.38
C PHE A 74 -13.02 13.98 -6.41
N ASN A 75 -13.05 13.28 -5.27
CA ASN A 75 -13.76 12.01 -5.09
C ASN A 75 -15.23 12.12 -5.48
N LEU A 76 -15.90 13.20 -5.06
CA LEU A 76 -17.31 13.46 -5.34
C LEU A 76 -17.55 13.80 -6.82
N ILE A 77 -16.62 14.52 -7.46
CA ILE A 77 -16.64 14.74 -8.90
C ILE A 77 -16.53 13.40 -9.63
N LEU A 78 -15.58 12.54 -9.24
CA LEU A 78 -15.43 11.20 -9.79
C LEU A 78 -16.68 10.32 -9.57
N GLU A 79 -17.27 10.36 -8.37
CA GLU A 79 -18.53 9.67 -8.05
C GLU A 79 -19.63 10.04 -9.06
N ARG A 80 -19.85 11.34 -9.26
CA ARG A 80 -20.87 11.82 -10.19
C ARG A 80 -20.53 11.47 -11.64
N SER A 81 -19.27 11.62 -12.05
CA SER A 81 -18.81 11.25 -13.38
C SER A 81 -19.03 9.76 -13.69
N ILE A 82 -18.70 8.87 -12.76
CA ILE A 82 -18.95 7.42 -12.91
C ILE A 82 -20.46 7.14 -13.03
N SER A 83 -21.29 7.78 -12.20
CA SER A 83 -22.75 7.64 -12.29
C SER A 83 -23.27 8.02 -13.68
N LEU A 84 -22.87 9.19 -14.18
CA LEU A 84 -23.31 9.71 -15.49
C LEU A 84 -22.83 8.83 -16.65
N LEU A 85 -21.61 8.31 -16.59
CA LEU A 85 -21.07 7.42 -17.62
C LEU A 85 -21.77 6.05 -17.61
N ASN A 86 -22.10 5.52 -16.43
CA ASN A 86 -22.78 4.23 -16.30
C ASN A 86 -24.27 4.29 -16.65
N GLU A 87 -24.92 5.45 -16.51
CA GLU A 87 -26.31 5.64 -16.96
C GLU A 87 -26.48 5.31 -18.45
N HIS A 88 -25.54 5.72 -19.30
CA HIS A 88 -25.56 5.37 -20.72
C HIS A 88 -25.42 3.86 -20.95
N SER A 89 -24.48 3.21 -20.24
CA SER A 89 -24.27 1.75 -20.36
C SER A 89 -25.49 0.94 -19.91
N LYS A 90 -26.30 1.46 -18.97
CA LYS A 90 -27.55 0.84 -18.52
C LYS A 90 -28.69 1.00 -19.52
N LEU A 91 -28.74 2.14 -20.22
CA LEU A 91 -29.77 2.42 -21.22
C LEU A 91 -29.54 1.64 -22.52
N PHE A 92 -28.28 1.33 -22.84
CA PHE A 92 -27.89 0.60 -24.06
C PHE A 92 -26.93 -0.57 -23.77
N PRO A 93 -27.39 -1.64 -23.08
CA PRO A 93 -26.53 -2.75 -22.65
C PRO A 93 -26.00 -3.62 -23.82
N ASP A 94 -26.71 -3.66 -24.96
CA ASP A 94 -26.36 -4.50 -26.11
C ASP A 94 -25.54 -3.78 -27.20
N SER A 95 -25.15 -2.51 -26.99
CA SER A 95 -24.34 -1.80 -27.99
C SER A 95 -22.90 -2.30 -27.94
N LEU A 96 -22.47 -3.05 -28.95
CA LEU A 96 -21.05 -3.33 -29.22
C LEU A 96 -20.28 -2.07 -29.67
N GLU A 97 -20.97 -0.95 -29.88
CA GLU A 97 -20.38 0.31 -30.27
C GLU A 97 -19.64 0.96 -29.11
N LYS A 98 -18.44 1.48 -29.40
CA LYS A 98 -17.63 2.21 -28.43
C LYS A 98 -18.32 3.50 -28.01
N LEU A 99 -18.10 3.92 -26.77
CA LEU A 99 -18.65 5.19 -26.28
C LEU A 99 -18.05 6.37 -27.06
N THR A 100 -18.91 7.29 -27.48
CA THR A 100 -18.52 8.52 -28.20
C THR A 100 -18.89 9.76 -27.40
N MET A 101 -18.49 10.94 -27.88
CA MET A 101 -18.86 12.22 -27.27
C MET A 101 -20.38 12.41 -27.15
N ASN A 102 -21.16 11.90 -28.11
CA ASN A 102 -22.63 12.03 -28.12
C ASN A 102 -23.32 11.03 -27.19
N SER A 103 -22.59 10.01 -26.73
CA SER A 103 -23.08 8.99 -25.80
C SER A 103 -23.13 9.49 -24.35
N VAL A 104 -22.51 10.62 -24.02
CA VAL A 104 -22.43 11.11 -22.63
C VAL A 104 -23.33 12.32 -22.40
N SER A 105 -23.83 12.45 -21.17
CA SER A 105 -24.72 13.56 -20.81
C SER A 105 -24.02 14.92 -20.83
N GLN A 106 -24.81 15.98 -20.99
CA GLN A 106 -24.30 17.36 -20.89
C GLN A 106 -23.63 17.63 -19.53
N ASP A 107 -24.14 17.01 -18.46
CA ASP A 107 -23.55 17.13 -17.14
C ASP A 107 -22.12 16.54 -17.09
N PHE A 108 -21.86 15.43 -17.79
CA PHE A 108 -20.50 14.88 -17.87
C PHE A 108 -19.56 15.79 -18.65
N HIS A 109 -20.02 16.38 -19.76
CA HIS A 109 -19.26 17.39 -20.52
C HIS A 109 -18.83 18.57 -19.63
N MET A 110 -19.66 18.96 -18.65
CA MET A 110 -19.35 20.02 -17.70
C MET A 110 -18.32 19.61 -16.62
N LEU A 111 -18.24 18.33 -16.24
CA LEU A 111 -17.28 17.83 -15.24
C LEU A 111 -15.91 17.49 -15.84
N LEU A 112 -15.86 17.10 -17.11
CA LEU A 112 -14.64 16.60 -17.74
C LEU A 112 -13.44 17.58 -17.70
N PRO A 113 -13.61 18.90 -17.93
CA PRO A 113 -12.52 19.86 -17.75
C PRO A 113 -11.96 19.88 -16.32
N ALA A 114 -12.83 19.78 -15.31
CA ALA A 114 -12.45 19.75 -13.91
C ALA A 114 -11.66 18.46 -13.58
N LEU A 115 -12.10 17.31 -14.11
CA LEU A 115 -11.37 16.05 -13.98
C LEU A 115 -9.96 16.16 -14.55
N LYS A 116 -9.85 16.66 -15.79
CA LYS A 116 -8.58 16.83 -16.50
C LYS A 116 -7.63 17.73 -15.72
N ILE A 117 -8.10 18.90 -15.27
CA ILE A 117 -7.27 19.88 -14.55
C ILE A 117 -6.77 19.34 -13.20
N TRP A 118 -7.60 18.59 -12.48
CA TRP A 118 -7.14 17.97 -11.23
C TRP A 118 -6.11 16.87 -11.48
N CYS A 119 -6.30 16.03 -12.51
CA CYS A 119 -5.30 15.03 -12.92
C CYS A 119 -3.97 15.68 -13.33
N ASP A 120 -4.01 16.78 -14.08
CA ASP A 120 -2.83 17.57 -14.45
C ASP A 120 -2.07 18.09 -13.22
N TRP A 121 -2.79 18.61 -12.22
CA TRP A 121 -2.19 19.06 -10.96
C TRP A 121 -1.54 17.90 -10.22
N MET A 122 -2.23 16.76 -10.09
CA MET A 122 -1.69 15.56 -9.44
C MET A 122 -0.43 15.05 -10.15
N LEU A 123 -0.41 15.06 -11.49
CA LEU A 123 0.76 14.69 -12.28
C LEU A 123 1.99 15.55 -11.91
N CYS A 124 1.80 16.85 -11.75
CA CYS A 124 2.88 17.79 -11.43
C CYS A 124 3.35 17.74 -9.96
N HIS A 125 2.47 17.31 -9.05
CA HIS A 125 2.68 17.41 -7.60
C HIS A 125 2.75 16.04 -6.92
N SER A 126 3.36 15.05 -7.58
CA SER A 126 3.47 13.67 -7.06
C SER A 126 4.03 13.60 -5.63
N ILE A 127 5.05 14.40 -5.33
CA ILE A 127 5.69 14.47 -4.01
C ILE A 127 4.71 14.93 -2.91
N VAL A 128 3.68 15.72 -3.27
CA VAL A 128 2.73 16.29 -2.31
C VAL A 128 1.69 15.27 -1.87
N TRP A 129 1.18 14.44 -2.78
CA TRP A 129 0.11 13.48 -2.47
C TRP A 129 0.57 12.03 -2.41
N ASN A 130 1.81 11.71 -2.80
CA ASN A 130 2.41 10.38 -2.68
C ASN A 130 3.42 10.38 -1.51
N PRO A 131 3.24 9.54 -0.47
CA PRO A 131 2.23 8.50 -0.31
C PRO A 131 0.80 9.05 -0.13
N PRO A 132 -0.22 8.36 -0.67
CA PRO A 132 -1.63 8.76 -0.57
C PRO A 132 -2.07 9.14 0.86
N PRO A 133 -2.68 10.31 1.09
CA PRO A 133 -3.30 10.60 2.38
C PRO A 133 -4.45 9.65 2.71
N SER A 134 -4.62 9.36 4.00
CA SER A 134 -5.87 8.80 4.52
C SER A 134 -6.94 9.87 4.48
N THR A 135 -8.07 9.60 3.83
CA THR A 135 -9.20 10.52 3.74
C THR A 135 -10.40 10.07 4.58
N GLN A 136 -10.18 9.14 5.52
CA GLN A 136 -11.25 8.47 6.29
C GLN A 136 -12.09 9.42 7.13
N ASP A 137 -11.46 10.42 7.74
CA ASP A 137 -12.13 11.36 8.65
C ASP A 137 -13.10 12.32 7.95
N TYR A 138 -13.12 12.31 6.61
CA TYR A 138 -13.89 13.23 5.76
C TYR A 138 -14.75 12.50 4.71
N LYS A 139 -14.98 11.19 4.86
CA LYS A 139 -15.78 10.39 3.91
C LYS A 139 -17.25 10.83 3.89
N ILE A 140 -17.75 11.13 2.70
CA ILE A 140 -19.16 11.47 2.43
C ILE A 140 -19.64 10.70 1.21
N GLY A 141 -20.82 10.10 1.30
CA GLY A 141 -21.42 9.33 0.20
C GLY A 141 -21.20 7.82 0.30
N PRO A 142 -21.46 7.07 -0.78
CA PRO A 142 -21.32 5.61 -0.83
C PRO A 142 -19.85 5.19 -0.71
N ALA A 143 -19.64 3.92 -0.38
CA ALA A 143 -18.30 3.34 -0.33
C ALA A 143 -17.50 3.59 -1.62
N GLY A 144 -16.21 3.89 -1.46
CA GLY A 144 -15.29 4.22 -2.55
C GLY A 144 -14.45 5.46 -2.24
N ASP A 145 -13.13 5.31 -2.35
CA ASP A 145 -12.17 6.39 -2.27
C ASP A 145 -11.76 6.91 -3.66
N VAL A 146 -10.99 7.99 -3.68
CA VAL A 146 -10.49 8.62 -4.91
C VAL A 146 -9.80 7.61 -5.83
N TRP A 147 -9.00 6.73 -5.24
CA TRP A 147 -8.15 5.79 -5.98
C TRP A 147 -8.96 4.68 -6.66
N THR A 148 -9.93 4.12 -5.93
CA THR A 148 -10.86 3.11 -6.46
C THR A 148 -11.73 3.72 -7.56
N ARG A 149 -12.19 4.96 -7.37
CA ARG A 149 -12.98 5.68 -8.39
C ARG A 149 -12.14 6.05 -9.61
N LEU A 150 -10.89 6.43 -9.45
CA LEU A 150 -9.97 6.63 -10.57
C LEU A 150 -9.80 5.35 -11.37
N ALA A 151 -9.60 4.20 -10.71
CA ALA A 151 -9.51 2.90 -11.37
C ALA A 151 -10.80 2.58 -12.15
N SER A 152 -11.98 2.81 -11.57
CA SER A 152 -13.27 2.67 -12.26
C SER A 152 -13.40 3.59 -13.47
N ILE A 153 -12.96 4.85 -13.37
CA ILE A 153 -12.92 5.76 -14.52
C ILE A 153 -12.02 5.18 -15.62
N MET A 154 -10.83 4.66 -15.30
CA MET A 154 -9.95 4.07 -16.32
C MET A 154 -10.62 2.89 -17.04
N ASN A 155 -11.28 2.00 -16.31
CA ASN A 155 -12.03 0.88 -16.90
C ASN A 155 -13.15 1.35 -17.84
N ILE A 156 -13.83 2.44 -17.50
CA ILE A 156 -14.86 3.03 -18.36
C ILE A 156 -14.21 3.73 -19.58
N LEU A 157 -13.11 4.45 -19.39
CA LEU A 157 -12.40 5.15 -20.46
C LEU A 157 -11.80 4.19 -21.50
N GLU A 158 -11.50 2.94 -21.15
CA GLU A 158 -11.09 1.92 -22.12
C GLU A 158 -12.19 1.59 -23.14
N LYS A 159 -13.46 1.80 -22.79
CA LYS A 159 -14.62 1.55 -23.66
C LYS A 159 -14.90 2.69 -24.65
N PHE A 160 -14.24 3.84 -24.50
CA PHE A 160 -14.40 4.97 -25.42
C PHE A 160 -13.70 4.73 -26.75
N ASP A 161 -14.23 5.33 -27.81
CA ASP A 161 -13.54 5.34 -29.09
C ASP A 161 -12.28 6.20 -29.03
N LYS A 162 -11.15 5.56 -29.33
CA LYS A 162 -9.82 6.16 -29.32
C LYS A 162 -9.37 6.58 -30.73
N SER A 163 -10.16 6.32 -31.77
CA SER A 163 -9.82 6.61 -33.17
C SER A 163 -9.39 8.06 -33.40
N ILE A 164 -10.14 9.02 -32.86
CA ILE A 164 -9.84 10.45 -32.96
C ILE A 164 -8.54 10.77 -32.23
N ALA A 165 -8.37 10.30 -31.00
CA ALA A 165 -7.15 10.54 -30.23
C ALA A 165 -5.90 9.95 -30.90
N THR A 166 -6.03 8.82 -31.60
CA THR A 166 -4.91 8.22 -32.36
C THR A 166 -4.50 9.03 -33.60
N SER A 167 -5.36 9.93 -34.08
CA SER A 167 -5.03 10.82 -35.20
C SER A 167 -4.19 12.01 -34.78
N PHE A 168 -4.09 12.31 -33.47
CA PHE A 168 -3.38 13.47 -32.96
C PHE A 168 -1.87 13.37 -33.13
N VAL A 169 -1.23 14.52 -33.31
CA VAL A 169 0.23 14.64 -33.47
C VAL A 169 0.80 15.69 -32.52
N SER A 170 2.06 15.52 -32.12
CA SER A 170 2.75 16.43 -31.19
C SER A 170 3.49 17.58 -31.90
N GLU A 171 3.68 17.47 -33.21
CA GLU A 171 4.40 18.45 -34.02
C GLU A 171 3.47 19.09 -35.07
N PRO A 172 3.67 20.36 -35.42
CA PRO A 172 2.86 21.04 -36.42
C PRO A 172 3.00 20.34 -37.78
N ARG A 173 1.86 20.07 -38.43
CA ARG A 173 1.79 19.39 -39.72
C ARG A 173 0.77 20.09 -40.63
N GLU A 174 1.01 20.07 -41.94
CA GLU A 174 0.05 20.60 -42.92
C GLU A 174 -1.28 19.84 -42.83
N GLY A 175 -2.40 20.58 -42.82
CA GLY A 175 -3.74 20.03 -42.62
C GLY A 175 -4.12 19.73 -41.16
N TYR A 176 -3.28 20.11 -40.20
CA TYR A 176 -3.53 19.95 -38.77
C TYR A 176 -3.60 21.29 -38.04
N GLU A 177 -4.48 21.39 -37.05
CA GLU A 177 -4.68 22.57 -36.20
C GLU A 177 -4.42 22.28 -34.72
N LEU A 178 -3.87 23.27 -34.03
CA LEU A 178 -3.56 23.17 -32.60
C LEU A 178 -4.86 23.10 -31.78
N ILE A 179 -5.01 22.04 -31.01
CA ILE A 179 -6.14 21.87 -30.10
C ILE A 179 -5.92 22.76 -28.88
N ARG A 180 -6.83 23.72 -28.65
CA ARG A 180 -6.80 24.61 -27.49
C ARG A 180 -7.93 24.23 -26.53
N LEU A 181 -7.58 23.82 -25.32
CA LEU A 181 -8.54 23.54 -24.27
C LEU A 181 -8.90 24.86 -23.53
N PRO A 182 -10.18 25.25 -23.47
CA PRO A 182 -10.61 26.47 -22.76
C PRO A 182 -10.14 26.53 -21.30
N GLU A 183 -10.18 25.40 -20.59
CA GLU A 183 -9.72 25.32 -19.20
C GLU A 183 -8.23 25.64 -19.02
N ASP A 184 -7.39 25.30 -20.01
CA ASP A 184 -5.96 25.58 -20.01
C ASP A 184 -5.69 27.06 -20.28
N ALA A 185 -6.51 27.67 -21.14
CA ALA A 185 -6.47 29.11 -21.39
C ALA A 185 -6.90 29.90 -20.14
N VAL A 186 -7.94 29.43 -19.43
CA VAL A 186 -8.44 30.08 -18.19
C VAL A 186 -7.42 30.02 -17.06
N LEU A 187 -6.68 28.93 -16.93
CA LEU A 187 -5.67 28.72 -15.88
C LEU A 187 -4.24 29.02 -16.34
N CYS A 188 -4.07 29.65 -17.50
CA CYS A 188 -2.76 30.01 -18.02
C CYS A 188 -2.04 30.96 -17.05
N GLY A 189 -0.79 30.62 -16.69
CA GLY A 189 0.01 31.38 -15.72
C GLY A 189 -0.32 31.09 -14.25
N PHE A 190 -1.24 30.17 -13.96
CA PHE A 190 -1.52 29.74 -12.59
C PHE A 190 -0.39 28.84 -12.07
N THR A 191 0.38 29.32 -11.10
CA THR A 191 1.62 28.70 -10.61
C THR A 191 1.50 27.20 -10.28
N PRO A 192 0.44 26.72 -9.59
CA PRO A 192 0.25 25.29 -9.34
C PRO A 192 0.06 24.41 -10.58
N LEU A 193 -0.07 24.97 -11.79
CA LEU A 193 -0.15 24.22 -13.04
C LEU A 193 0.99 24.57 -14.00
N MET A 194 1.88 25.51 -13.64
CA MET A 194 2.96 25.97 -14.52
C MET A 194 4.01 24.90 -14.82
N TYR A 195 4.14 23.90 -13.96
CA TYR A 195 5.07 22.78 -14.15
C TYR A 195 4.52 21.68 -15.06
N ASN A 196 3.27 21.81 -15.53
CA ASN A 196 2.72 20.88 -16.49
C ASN A 196 3.32 21.19 -17.87
N ASP A 197 4.16 20.31 -18.38
CA ASP A 197 4.68 20.42 -19.74
C ASP A 197 3.55 20.10 -20.72
N HIS A 198 2.83 21.14 -21.13
CA HIS A 198 1.77 21.02 -22.12
C HIS A 198 2.39 20.79 -23.50
N SER A 199 2.67 19.53 -23.82
CA SER A 199 3.05 19.16 -25.18
C SER A 199 1.94 19.61 -26.14
N PRO A 200 2.27 20.43 -27.15
CA PRO A 200 1.27 20.91 -28.10
C PRO A 200 0.69 19.72 -28.83
N THR A 201 -0.64 19.64 -28.91
CA THR A 201 -1.34 18.54 -29.58
C THR A 201 -2.15 19.11 -30.73
N TYR A 202 -1.97 18.56 -31.92
CA TYR A 202 -2.65 18.99 -33.14
C TYR A 202 -3.60 17.90 -33.63
N ALA A 203 -4.77 18.30 -34.14
CA ALA A 203 -5.76 17.42 -34.76
C ALA A 203 -5.93 17.77 -36.26
N PRO A 204 -6.36 16.83 -37.10
CA PRO A 204 -6.77 17.11 -38.48
C PRO A 204 -7.86 18.20 -38.56
N GLN A 205 -7.77 19.08 -39.56
CA GLN A 205 -8.70 20.21 -39.75
C GLN A 205 -10.16 19.81 -40.03
N ASP A 206 -10.38 18.58 -40.50
CA ASP A 206 -11.71 18.02 -40.78
C ASP A 206 -12.46 17.61 -39.50
N ILE A 207 -11.77 17.52 -38.36
CA ILE A 207 -12.37 17.19 -37.07
C ILE A 207 -12.91 18.44 -36.40
N GLU A 208 -14.17 18.40 -36.00
CA GLU A 208 -14.81 19.50 -35.27
C GLU A 208 -14.07 19.79 -33.95
N PRO A 209 -13.82 21.07 -33.60
CA PRO A 209 -13.02 21.45 -32.45
C PRO A 209 -13.57 20.90 -31.13
N GLU A 210 -14.89 20.83 -30.96
CA GLU A 210 -15.50 20.32 -29.72
C GLU A 210 -15.19 18.83 -29.51
N ILE A 211 -15.24 18.03 -30.58
CA ILE A 211 -14.92 16.60 -30.57
C ILE A 211 -13.42 16.40 -30.30
N ALA A 212 -12.56 17.18 -30.97
CA ALA A 212 -11.12 17.13 -30.74
C ALA A 212 -10.75 17.48 -29.29
N GLN A 213 -11.35 18.53 -28.73
CA GLN A 213 -11.14 18.92 -27.32
C GLN A 213 -11.64 17.84 -26.36
N PHE A 214 -12.82 17.25 -26.61
CA PHE A 214 -13.35 16.16 -25.79
C PHE A 214 -12.41 14.94 -25.80
N ALA A 215 -12.00 14.49 -26.97
CA ALA A 215 -11.07 13.37 -27.13
C ALA A 215 -9.70 13.66 -26.47
N LEU A 216 -9.20 14.89 -26.56
CA LEU A 216 -7.95 15.29 -25.90
C LEU A 216 -8.07 15.23 -24.38
N ARG A 217 -9.18 15.71 -23.78
CA ARG A 217 -9.41 15.61 -22.33
C ARG A 217 -9.43 14.16 -21.87
N LEU A 218 -10.16 13.29 -22.57
CA LEU A 218 -10.21 11.86 -22.25
C LEU A 218 -8.83 11.21 -22.36
N SER A 219 -8.07 11.52 -23.42
CA SER A 219 -6.71 11.00 -23.61
C SER A 219 -5.79 11.40 -22.46
N LYS A 220 -5.82 12.66 -22.02
CA LYS A 220 -5.02 13.14 -20.88
C LYS A 220 -5.41 12.47 -19.56
N VAL A 221 -6.70 12.35 -19.26
CA VAL A 221 -7.19 11.67 -18.05
C VAL A 221 -6.82 10.18 -18.07
N HIS A 222 -6.96 9.52 -19.22
CA HIS A 222 -6.57 8.13 -19.39
C HIS A 222 -5.06 7.94 -19.23
N PHE A 223 -4.24 8.79 -19.84
CA PHE A 223 -2.78 8.76 -19.67
C PHE A 223 -2.37 8.88 -18.19
N PHE A 224 -2.98 9.82 -17.47
CA PHE A 224 -2.73 10.00 -16.04
C PHE A 224 -2.98 8.71 -15.24
N GLY A 225 -4.10 8.01 -15.48
CA GLY A 225 -4.39 6.78 -14.75
C GLY A 225 -3.55 5.57 -15.20
N THR A 226 -3.47 5.32 -16.51
CA THR A 226 -2.92 4.06 -17.04
C THR A 226 -1.42 4.07 -17.25
N VAL A 227 -0.80 5.25 -17.40
CA VAL A 227 0.65 5.38 -17.59
C VAL A 227 1.30 5.92 -16.33
N PHE A 228 0.79 7.05 -15.83
CA PHE A 228 1.45 7.72 -14.71
C PHE A 228 1.18 7.03 -13.37
N LEU A 229 -0.09 6.87 -12.94
CA LEU A 229 -0.41 6.23 -11.64
C LEU A 229 0.00 4.74 -11.59
N TYR A 230 -0.05 4.06 -12.73
CA TYR A 230 0.44 2.69 -12.89
C TYR A 230 1.98 2.60 -12.88
N GLY A 231 2.66 3.61 -13.41
CA GLY A 231 4.12 3.64 -13.59
C GLY A 231 4.92 4.21 -12.41
N LEU A 232 4.28 4.56 -11.30
CA LEU A 232 4.96 4.98 -10.07
C LEU A 232 5.77 3.82 -9.47
N GLU A 233 6.88 4.15 -8.79
CA GLU A 233 7.71 3.15 -8.08
C GLU A 233 6.88 2.34 -7.08
N GLU A 234 6.03 3.03 -6.31
CA GLU A 234 4.90 2.44 -5.59
C GLU A 234 3.61 2.72 -6.37
N PRO A 235 3.10 1.76 -7.16
CA PRO A 235 1.93 1.98 -8.00
C PRO A 235 0.70 2.24 -7.15
N VAL A 236 -0.14 3.17 -7.60
CA VAL A 236 -1.42 3.51 -6.96
C VAL A 236 -2.55 2.68 -7.57
N ILE A 237 -2.44 2.38 -8.86
CA ILE A 237 -3.36 1.56 -9.64
C ILE A 237 -2.56 0.41 -10.28
N LYS A 238 -3.12 -0.80 -10.32
CA LYS A 238 -2.57 -1.93 -11.08
C LYS A 238 -3.59 -2.46 -12.07
N LEU A 239 -3.09 -3.05 -13.15
CA LEU A 239 -3.91 -3.83 -14.08
C LEU A 239 -3.93 -5.29 -13.59
N GLU A 240 -5.10 -5.75 -13.19
CA GLU A 240 -5.37 -7.15 -12.87
C GLU A 240 -5.94 -7.84 -14.12
N ILE A 241 -5.47 -9.06 -14.39
CA ILE A 241 -5.96 -9.87 -15.51
C ILE A 241 -6.50 -11.16 -14.93
N TYR A 242 -7.82 -11.30 -14.97
CA TYR A 242 -8.53 -12.49 -14.51
C TYR A 242 -9.41 -13.03 -15.63
N ASN A 243 -9.26 -14.31 -15.98
CA ASN A 243 -10.03 -14.97 -17.04
C ASN A 243 -10.04 -14.23 -18.39
N GLY A 244 -8.93 -13.57 -18.73
CA GLY A 244 -8.78 -12.79 -19.96
C GLY A 244 -9.42 -11.40 -19.92
N VAL A 245 -10.13 -11.05 -18.85
CA VAL A 245 -10.66 -9.72 -18.59
C VAL A 245 -9.57 -8.87 -17.93
N ARG A 246 -9.34 -7.69 -18.48
CA ARG A 246 -8.35 -6.72 -18.01
C ARG A 246 -9.07 -5.64 -17.23
N GLU A 247 -8.69 -5.44 -15.97
CA GLU A 247 -9.33 -4.44 -15.10
C GLU A 247 -8.29 -3.68 -14.28
N TYR A 248 -8.40 -2.34 -14.25
CA TYR A 248 -7.63 -1.51 -13.34
C TYR A 248 -8.26 -1.55 -11.94
N ILE A 249 -7.43 -1.81 -10.94
CA ILE A 249 -7.78 -1.84 -9.53
C ILE A 249 -6.89 -0.90 -8.72
N SER A 250 -7.45 -0.30 -7.66
CA SER A 250 -6.66 0.46 -6.69
C SER A 250 -5.87 -0.50 -5.80
N VAL A 251 -4.59 -0.20 -5.59
CA VAL A 251 -3.75 -0.92 -4.61
C VAL A 251 -3.44 -0.07 -3.38
N VAL A 252 -4.03 1.13 -3.30
CA VAL A 252 -3.94 1.96 -2.10
C VAL A 252 -4.71 1.28 -0.98
N SER A 253 -3.97 0.88 0.05
CA SER A 253 -4.55 0.33 1.28
C SER A 253 -5.18 1.45 2.10
N THR A 254 -6.33 1.97 1.67
CA THR A 254 -7.20 2.69 2.61
C THR A 254 -7.76 1.64 3.56
N SER A 255 -7.60 1.84 4.86
CA SER A 255 -8.00 0.95 5.96
C SER A 255 -9.54 0.78 6.08
N ALA A 256 -10.23 0.49 4.98
CA ALA A 256 -11.63 0.80 4.72
C ALA A 256 -12.54 -0.43 4.52
N ASN A 257 -12.23 -1.59 5.10
CA ASN A 257 -13.14 -2.74 5.15
C ASN A 257 -13.37 -3.23 6.59
N LYS A 258 -13.76 -2.35 7.52
CA LYS A 258 -14.08 -2.77 8.91
C LYS A 258 -15.49 -2.46 9.44
N ASP A 259 -16.34 -1.68 8.76
CA ASP A 259 -17.64 -1.28 9.36
C ASP A 259 -18.89 -1.46 8.48
N SER A 260 -18.97 -2.53 7.67
CA SER A 260 -20.26 -2.98 7.13
C SER A 260 -20.25 -4.49 6.90
N PRO A 261 -21.34 -5.22 7.23
CA PRO A 261 -21.47 -6.61 6.82
C PRO A 261 -21.39 -6.67 5.30
N PRO A 262 -20.60 -7.59 4.70
CA PRO A 262 -20.47 -7.66 3.26
C PRO A 262 -21.83 -8.02 2.65
N SER A 263 -22.38 -7.13 1.83
CA SER A 263 -23.38 -7.53 0.84
C SER A 263 -22.72 -8.52 -0.14
N PRO A 264 -23.47 -9.52 -0.60
CA PRO A 264 -22.89 -10.68 -1.26
C PRO A 264 -22.25 -10.26 -2.58
N VAL A 265 -20.93 -10.37 -2.64
CA VAL A 265 -20.18 -10.36 -3.89
C VAL A 265 -20.50 -11.69 -4.57
N GLU A 266 -21.08 -11.62 -5.76
CA GLU A 266 -21.20 -12.75 -6.67
C GLU A 266 -19.79 -13.24 -7.00
N LEU A 267 -19.36 -14.32 -6.35
CA LEU A 267 -18.15 -15.05 -6.67
C LEU A 267 -18.55 -16.15 -7.65
N ILE A 268 -18.15 -16.03 -8.91
CA ILE A 268 -18.03 -17.18 -9.79
C ILE A 268 -16.63 -17.77 -9.56
N ASP A 269 -16.67 -19.00 -9.02
CA ASP A 269 -15.66 -20.03 -8.94
C ASP A 269 -14.34 -19.76 -9.70
N ASP A 270 -13.22 -19.81 -8.97
CA ASP A 270 -12.11 -20.63 -9.46
C ASP A 270 -11.65 -21.60 -8.36
N ASP A 271 -11.66 -22.85 -8.81
CA ASP A 271 -11.07 -24.04 -8.23
C ASP A 271 -9.57 -24.02 -8.58
N ASP A 272 -8.76 -24.73 -7.80
CA ASP A 272 -7.33 -25.00 -7.99
C ASP A 272 -6.27 -23.96 -7.57
N LEU A 273 -5.95 -23.97 -6.26
CA LEU A 273 -4.55 -23.99 -5.82
C LEU A 273 -4.29 -25.11 -4.80
N LEU A 274 -3.68 -26.18 -5.32
CA LEU A 274 -2.72 -27.11 -4.73
C LEU A 274 -2.82 -27.42 -3.23
N VAL A 275 -3.37 -28.61 -2.99
CA VAL A 275 -3.33 -29.39 -1.75
C VAL A 275 -1.90 -29.80 -1.40
N GLU A 276 -1.42 -29.42 -0.22
CA GLU A 276 -0.51 -30.26 0.58
C GLU A 276 -1.24 -30.69 1.85
N SER A 277 -1.70 -31.95 1.80
CA SER A 277 -1.83 -32.96 2.85
C SER A 277 -1.91 -32.50 4.31
N PHE A 278 -3.09 -32.65 4.91
CA PHE A 278 -3.21 -33.32 6.20
C PHE A 278 -4.41 -34.27 6.14
N SER A 279 -4.08 -35.55 6.24
CA SER A 279 -4.98 -36.67 6.45
C SER A 279 -5.68 -36.55 7.81
N GLU A 280 -6.99 -36.68 7.83
CA GLU A 280 -7.69 -37.41 8.89
C GLU A 280 -8.98 -38.01 8.32
N ASP A 281 -9.00 -39.33 8.43
CA ASP A 281 -10.03 -40.30 8.09
C ASP A 281 -11.23 -40.10 9.00
N GLU A 282 -12.45 -40.08 8.45
CA GLU A 282 -13.62 -40.68 9.09
C GLU A 282 -14.83 -40.72 8.12
N GLY A 283 -15.25 -41.94 7.79
CA GLY A 283 -16.67 -42.32 7.72
C GLY A 283 -17.42 -42.03 6.44
N VAL A 284 -17.39 -42.98 5.50
CA VAL A 284 -18.44 -43.17 4.50
C VAL A 284 -19.65 -43.79 5.19
N GLU A 285 -20.84 -43.20 5.03
CA GLU A 285 -22.08 -43.96 5.00
C GLU A 285 -22.85 -43.59 3.72
N ASP A 286 -22.99 -44.60 2.87
CA ASP A 286 -23.88 -44.67 1.71
C ASP A 286 -25.34 -44.55 2.15
N ASP A 287 -26.14 -43.81 1.41
CA ASP A 287 -27.51 -44.23 1.13
C ASP A 287 -28.09 -43.51 -0.08
N ILE A 288 -28.24 -44.26 -1.18
CA ILE A 288 -29.47 -44.45 -1.96
C ILE A 288 -29.07 -45.09 -3.29
N SER A 289 -29.07 -46.41 -3.29
CA SER A 289 -29.43 -47.19 -4.47
C SER A 289 -30.93 -47.03 -4.70
N SER A 290 -31.33 -46.33 -5.77
CA SER A 290 -32.65 -46.56 -6.37
C SER A 290 -32.49 -46.77 -7.88
N SER A 291 -32.76 -48.02 -8.24
CA SER A 291 -32.95 -48.56 -9.57
C SER A 291 -33.82 -47.68 -10.46
N HIS A 292 -33.21 -47.05 -11.46
CA HIS A 292 -33.89 -46.55 -12.65
C HIS A 292 -33.16 -47.03 -13.91
N GLU A 293 -33.35 -48.31 -14.24
CA GLU A 293 -33.26 -48.80 -15.61
C GLU A 293 -34.21 -47.95 -16.47
N ASN A 294 -33.71 -47.40 -17.60
CA ASN A 294 -34.33 -46.39 -18.48
C ASN A 294 -34.24 -44.92 -18.06
N THR A 295 -33.08 -44.48 -17.59
CA THR A 295 -32.75 -43.05 -17.62
C THR A 295 -31.73 -42.77 -18.73
N SER A 296 -32.02 -41.78 -19.58
CA SER A 296 -31.14 -41.40 -20.70
C SER A 296 -29.75 -41.02 -20.16
N ALA A 297 -28.70 -41.17 -20.98
CA ALA A 297 -27.32 -40.82 -20.61
C ALA A 297 -27.19 -39.40 -20.03
N GLU A 298 -28.12 -38.52 -20.40
CA GLU A 298 -28.25 -37.16 -19.92
C GLU A 298 -28.65 -37.07 -18.43
N ILE A 299 -29.55 -37.94 -17.96
CA ILE A 299 -29.99 -37.97 -16.56
C ILE A 299 -28.87 -38.50 -15.66
N GLN A 300 -28.10 -39.50 -16.12
CA GLN A 300 -26.93 -39.99 -15.39
C GLN A 300 -25.80 -38.94 -15.33
N TYR A 301 -25.60 -38.19 -16.41
CA TYR A 301 -24.67 -37.06 -16.41
C TYR A 301 -25.08 -35.98 -15.41
N LEU A 302 -26.37 -35.64 -15.34
CA LEU A 302 -26.89 -34.66 -14.39
C LEU A 302 -26.77 -35.10 -12.92
N LEU A 303 -26.99 -36.39 -12.64
CA LEU A 303 -26.80 -36.96 -11.30
C LEU A 303 -25.33 -36.89 -10.86
N ASN A 304 -24.39 -37.27 -11.74
CA ASN A 304 -22.97 -37.15 -11.45
C ASN A 304 -22.54 -35.69 -11.28
N ARG A 305 -23.07 -34.79 -12.11
CA ARG A 305 -22.80 -33.35 -12.02
C ARG A 305 -23.33 -32.75 -10.73
N LYS A 306 -24.48 -33.22 -10.23
CA LYS A 306 -25.05 -32.79 -8.95
C LYS A 306 -24.15 -33.18 -7.77
N VAL A 307 -23.69 -34.44 -7.72
CA VAL A 307 -22.79 -34.92 -6.65
C VAL A 307 -21.45 -34.17 -6.65
N GLU A 308 -20.90 -33.87 -7.83
CA GLU A 308 -19.68 -33.07 -7.98
C GLU A 308 -19.87 -31.63 -7.44
N LEU A 309 -21.00 -31.00 -7.77
CA LEU A 309 -21.35 -29.66 -7.31
C LEU A 309 -21.57 -29.60 -5.79
N GLU A 310 -22.22 -30.60 -5.20
CA GLU A 310 -22.41 -30.68 -3.74
C GLU A 310 -21.07 -30.83 -3.00
N LYS A 311 -20.12 -31.58 -3.59
CA LYS A 311 -18.76 -31.71 -3.04
C LYS A 311 -17.98 -30.40 -3.14
N ARG A 312 -18.06 -29.66 -4.26
CA ARG A 312 -17.44 -28.33 -4.40
C ARG A 312 -18.01 -27.32 -3.41
N GLN A 313 -19.34 -27.32 -3.24
CA GLN A 313 -20.01 -26.44 -2.28
C GLN A 313 -19.55 -26.67 -0.84
N ARG A 314 -19.39 -27.94 -0.43
CA ARG A 314 -18.90 -28.28 0.92
C ARG A 314 -17.45 -27.82 1.13
N THR A 315 -16.59 -27.96 0.12
CA THR A 315 -15.19 -27.50 0.17
C THR A 315 -15.08 -25.98 0.22
N GLN A 316 -15.90 -25.26 -0.56
CA GLN A 316 -16.00 -23.80 -0.52
C GLN A 316 -16.50 -23.28 0.82
N GLU A 317 -17.49 -23.95 1.42
CA GLU A 317 -18.03 -23.58 2.73
C GLU A 317 -16.96 -23.68 3.82
N LEU A 318 -16.19 -24.78 3.83
CA LEU A 318 -15.07 -24.97 4.76
C LEU A 318 -13.96 -23.95 4.52
N HIS A 319 -13.63 -23.64 3.27
CA HIS A 319 -12.66 -22.61 2.92
C HIS A 319 -13.12 -21.23 3.40
N ARG A 320 -14.38 -20.87 3.14
CA ARG A 320 -15.00 -19.62 3.58
C ARG A 320 -14.96 -19.49 5.11
N GLN A 321 -15.32 -20.54 5.84
CA GLN A 321 -15.25 -20.54 7.30
C GLN A 321 -13.81 -20.36 7.80
N ARG A 322 -12.81 -20.95 7.13
CA ARG A 322 -11.39 -20.82 7.49
C ARG A 322 -10.87 -19.40 7.22
N VAL A 323 -11.19 -18.83 6.07
CA VAL A 323 -10.87 -17.44 5.70
C VAL A 323 -11.55 -16.47 6.67
N GLN A 324 -12.81 -16.70 7.01
CA GLN A 324 -13.54 -15.88 7.98
C GLN A 324 -12.91 -15.94 9.38
N LYS A 325 -12.41 -17.11 9.80
CA LYS A 325 -11.69 -17.29 11.07
C LYS A 325 -10.33 -16.57 11.09
N ILE A 326 -9.61 -16.57 9.96
CA ILE A 326 -8.34 -15.83 9.78
C ILE A 326 -8.59 -14.32 9.77
N LEU A 327 -9.62 -13.86 9.06
CA LEU A 327 -10.03 -12.46 9.04
C LEU A 327 -10.45 -12.00 10.43
N GLN A 328 -11.23 -12.80 11.18
CA GLN A 328 -11.61 -12.49 12.57
C GLN A 328 -10.41 -12.37 13.51
N GLN A 329 -9.37 -13.18 13.35
CA GLN A 329 -8.13 -13.08 14.14
C GLN A 329 -7.28 -11.84 13.77
N SER A 330 -7.47 -11.29 12.57
CA SER A 330 -6.70 -10.15 12.02
C SER A 330 -7.40 -8.79 12.22
N VAL A 331 -8.59 -8.76 12.85
CA VAL A 331 -9.46 -7.57 12.95
C VAL A 331 -9.11 -6.64 14.12
N VAL A 332 -8.16 -6.98 15.00
CA VAL A 332 -7.78 -6.07 16.08
C VAL A 332 -6.77 -5.04 15.53
N SER A 333 -7.16 -3.77 15.40
CA SER A 333 -6.21 -2.68 15.13
C SER A 333 -5.18 -2.66 16.25
N VAL A 334 -3.90 -2.79 15.92
CA VAL A 334 -2.83 -2.78 16.91
C VAL A 334 -2.28 -1.35 16.98
N HIS A 335 -2.46 -0.66 18.11
CA HIS A 335 -1.83 0.62 18.36
C HIS A 335 -0.56 0.37 19.17
N ILE A 336 0.61 0.61 18.56
CA ILE A 336 1.90 0.39 19.21
C ILE A 336 2.45 1.73 19.70
N GLU A 337 2.53 1.91 21.01
CA GLU A 337 3.27 3.00 21.62
C GLU A 337 4.72 2.56 21.88
N ILE A 338 5.66 3.19 21.18
CA ILE A 338 7.08 2.84 21.21
C ILE A 338 7.80 3.76 22.21
N ARG A 339 8.38 3.19 23.26
CA ARG A 339 9.14 3.90 24.31
C ARG A 339 10.51 3.25 24.50
N PRO A 340 11.47 3.48 23.59
CA PRO A 340 12.71 2.72 23.56
C PRO A 340 13.50 2.85 24.86
N LYS A 341 13.73 1.73 25.54
CA LYS A 341 14.66 1.58 26.67
C LYS A 341 15.66 0.48 26.41
N ILE A 342 15.24 -0.54 25.66
CA ILE A 342 16.03 -1.72 25.34
C ILE A 342 16.28 -1.73 23.84
N LEU A 343 17.54 -1.90 23.46
CA LEU A 343 17.97 -1.99 22.07
C LEU A 343 18.59 -3.35 21.83
N VAL A 344 18.13 -4.03 20.78
CA VAL A 344 18.62 -5.36 20.40
C VAL A 344 19.30 -5.25 19.04
N PRO A 345 20.64 -5.21 18.96
CA PRO A 345 21.36 -5.20 17.70
C PRO A 345 21.52 -6.61 17.11
N ASP A 346 21.50 -6.70 15.78
CA ASP A 346 21.97 -7.87 15.05
C ASP A 346 23.52 -7.89 14.93
N THR A 347 24.06 -8.93 14.29
CA THR A 347 25.51 -9.08 14.10
C THR A 347 26.10 -7.99 13.21
N ASN A 348 25.40 -7.57 12.16
CA ASN A 348 25.87 -6.55 11.22
C ASN A 348 26.05 -5.20 11.90
N CYS A 349 25.18 -4.84 12.86
CA CYS A 349 25.35 -3.64 13.68
C CYS A 349 26.74 -3.55 14.35
N PHE A 350 27.28 -4.68 14.81
CA PHE A 350 28.60 -4.72 15.45
C PHE A 350 29.75 -4.70 14.42
N ILE A 351 29.55 -5.30 13.25
CA ILE A 351 30.58 -5.35 12.21
C ILE A 351 30.77 -3.98 11.55
N ASP A 352 29.67 -3.32 11.19
CA ASP A 352 29.70 -2.12 10.36
C ASP A 352 29.69 -0.83 11.20
N TYR A 353 29.14 -0.88 12.41
CA TYR A 353 28.79 0.32 13.17
C TYR A 353 29.20 0.31 14.65
N ILE A 354 30.29 -0.37 15.00
CA ILE A 354 30.78 -0.43 16.38
C ILE A 354 30.96 0.96 17.04
N ALA A 355 31.37 1.99 16.28
CA ALA A 355 31.51 3.35 16.79
C ALA A 355 30.16 3.96 17.22
N LYS A 356 29.11 3.71 16.43
CA LYS A 356 27.73 4.14 16.71
C LYS A 356 27.16 3.42 17.93
N ILE A 357 27.45 2.13 18.06
CA ILE A 357 27.09 1.34 19.26
C ILE A 357 27.73 1.94 20.53
N LYS A 358 28.99 2.40 20.46
CA LYS A 358 29.65 3.08 21.59
C LYS A 358 28.92 4.35 21.99
N THR A 359 28.55 5.20 21.02
CA THR A 359 27.76 6.42 21.27
C THR A 359 26.45 6.13 22.01
N ILE A 360 25.73 5.07 21.63
CA ILE A 360 24.49 4.66 22.29
C ILE A 360 24.75 4.25 23.75
N VAL A 361 25.82 3.48 24.00
CA VAL A 361 26.16 2.99 25.33
C VAL A 361 26.60 4.15 26.24
N ASP A 362 27.39 5.09 25.71
CA ASP A 362 27.90 6.27 26.43
C ASP A 362 26.79 7.27 26.77
N ALA A 363 25.68 7.28 26.01
CA ALA A 363 24.52 8.11 26.32
C ALA A 363 23.83 7.69 27.63
N HIS A 364 24.02 6.46 28.11
CA HIS A 364 23.42 5.91 29.33
C HIS A 364 21.88 5.92 29.41
N VAL A 365 21.19 6.30 28.32
CA VAL A 365 19.71 6.33 28.23
C VAL A 365 19.12 4.96 27.91
N TYR A 366 19.88 4.15 27.16
CA TYR A 366 19.42 2.85 26.65
C TYR A 366 20.20 1.69 27.28
N THR A 367 19.56 0.52 27.34
CA THR A 367 20.19 -0.76 27.66
C THR A 367 20.34 -1.58 26.40
N LEU A 368 21.57 -1.91 26.02
CA LEU A 368 21.87 -2.77 24.89
C LEU A 368 21.76 -4.24 25.34
N MET A 369 20.79 -4.97 24.80
CA MET A 369 20.59 -6.39 25.05
C MET A 369 21.10 -7.17 23.85
N VAL A 370 22.27 -7.80 23.99
CA VAL A 370 22.94 -8.53 22.92
C VAL A 370 22.48 -9.99 22.94
N PRO A 371 21.81 -10.47 21.87
CA PRO A 371 21.41 -11.87 21.80
C PRO A 371 22.63 -12.78 21.80
N LEU A 372 22.55 -13.91 22.51
CA LEU A 372 23.64 -14.88 22.58
C LEU A 372 24.02 -15.46 21.20
N VAL A 373 23.04 -15.61 20.30
CA VAL A 373 23.30 -16.02 18.91
C VAL A 373 24.20 -15.04 18.17
N VAL A 374 24.06 -13.73 18.41
CA VAL A 374 24.92 -12.69 17.83
C VAL A 374 26.34 -12.80 18.39
N LEU A 375 26.48 -13.07 19.69
CA LEU A 375 27.79 -13.29 20.31
C LEU A 375 28.50 -14.51 19.69
N ASN A 376 27.78 -15.62 19.51
CA ASN A 376 28.30 -16.84 18.89
C ASN A 376 28.71 -16.62 17.42
N GLU A 377 27.93 -15.84 16.67
CA GLU A 377 28.29 -15.45 15.30
C GLU A 377 29.55 -14.60 15.27
N LEU A 378 29.68 -13.60 16.15
CA LEU A 378 30.88 -12.77 16.26
C LEU A 378 32.12 -13.61 16.62
N GLU A 379 32.00 -14.59 17.52
CA GLU A 379 33.08 -15.54 17.82
C GLU A 379 33.48 -16.39 16.61
N GLY A 380 32.49 -16.87 15.84
CA GLY A 380 32.70 -17.62 14.60
C GLY A 380 33.39 -16.79 13.51
N LEU A 381 32.94 -15.54 13.34
CA LEU A 381 33.51 -14.58 12.40
C LEU A 381 34.94 -14.18 12.79
N ALA A 382 35.22 -13.95 14.08
CA ALA A 382 36.55 -13.64 14.59
C ALA A 382 37.58 -14.76 14.34
N ARG A 383 37.12 -16.02 14.26
CA ARG A 383 37.94 -17.21 13.91
C ARG A 383 38.11 -17.40 12.39
N GLY A 384 37.51 -16.55 11.56
CA GLY A 384 37.67 -16.56 10.10
C GLY A 384 36.80 -17.61 9.38
N GLY A 385 35.63 -17.97 9.93
CA GLY A 385 34.65 -18.80 9.21
C GLY A 385 35.04 -20.26 8.98
N LYS A 386 36.00 -20.82 9.74
CA LYS A 386 36.38 -22.24 9.64
C LYS A 386 35.42 -23.13 10.44
N GLY A 387 34.24 -23.38 9.89
CA GLY A 387 33.45 -24.58 10.23
C GLY A 387 34.01 -25.83 9.52
N PRO A 388 33.80 -27.05 10.04
CA PRO A 388 34.34 -28.28 9.46
C PRO A 388 33.45 -28.76 8.30
N ALA A 389 33.51 -28.10 7.14
CA ALA A 389 33.02 -28.67 5.88
C ALA A 389 33.63 -27.94 4.66
N PRO A 390 34.10 -28.66 3.63
CA PRO A 390 34.61 -28.04 2.42
C PRO A 390 33.42 -27.61 1.55
N SER A 391 33.02 -26.34 1.62
CA SER A 391 32.02 -25.81 0.69
C SER A 391 32.71 -25.16 -0.51
N THR A 392 32.43 -25.74 -1.67
CA THR A 392 32.79 -25.28 -3.00
C THR A 392 32.00 -24.02 -3.37
N ARG A 393 32.40 -22.85 -2.85
CA ARG A 393 31.99 -21.56 -3.39
C ARG A 393 33.23 -20.73 -3.70
N PRO A 394 33.49 -20.37 -4.96
CA PRO A 394 34.58 -19.47 -5.30
C PRO A 394 34.18 -18.04 -4.92
N THR A 395 35.20 -17.19 -4.70
CA THR A 395 35.14 -15.72 -4.67
C THR A 395 34.37 -15.06 -3.51
N THR A 396 34.88 -15.15 -2.29
CA THR A 396 34.83 -14.00 -1.35
C THR A 396 36.23 -13.44 -1.25
N ASP A 397 36.40 -12.14 -1.51
CA ASP A 397 37.69 -11.46 -1.44
C ASP A 397 38.37 -11.77 -0.10
N SER A 398 39.55 -12.40 -0.16
CA SER A 398 40.31 -12.79 1.04
C SER A 398 40.55 -11.58 1.98
N GLN A 399 40.63 -10.37 1.43
CA GLN A 399 40.73 -9.13 2.18
C GLN A 399 39.43 -8.76 2.92
N HIS A 400 38.25 -9.03 2.34
CA HIS A 400 36.96 -8.75 2.98
C HIS A 400 36.74 -9.65 4.21
N VAL A 401 37.05 -10.95 4.08
CA VAL A 401 36.96 -11.91 5.20
C VAL A 401 37.87 -11.50 6.37
N LEU A 402 39.09 -11.02 6.08
CA LEU A 402 40.00 -10.51 7.10
C LEU A 402 39.46 -9.25 7.79
N LYS A 403 38.89 -8.31 7.04
CA LYS A 403 38.27 -7.09 7.59
C LYS A 403 37.11 -7.42 8.52
N VAL A 404 36.20 -8.31 8.10
CA VAL A 404 35.06 -8.75 8.92
C VAL A 404 35.53 -9.45 10.19
N ALA A 405 36.53 -10.33 10.09
CA ALA A 405 37.10 -11.02 11.26
C ALA A 405 37.77 -10.04 12.24
N GLU A 406 38.44 -8.98 11.74
CA GLU A 406 39.03 -7.94 12.58
C GLU A 406 37.95 -7.09 13.27
N SER A 407 36.91 -6.68 12.55
CA SER A 407 35.75 -5.97 13.13
C SER A 407 35.05 -6.82 14.20
N ALA A 408 34.85 -8.12 13.95
CA ALA A 408 34.27 -9.04 14.93
C ALA A 408 35.14 -9.16 16.20
N LYS A 409 36.47 -9.21 16.06
CA LYS A 409 37.39 -9.20 17.22
C LYS A 409 37.28 -7.91 18.03
N ARG A 410 37.21 -6.75 17.37
CA ARG A 410 37.03 -5.44 18.05
C ARG A 410 35.68 -5.37 18.78
N ALA A 411 34.62 -5.92 18.19
CA ALA A 411 33.32 -5.98 18.82
C ALA A 411 33.35 -6.88 20.08
N LEU A 412 33.95 -8.07 19.99
CA LEU A 412 34.09 -8.98 21.14
C LEU A 412 34.95 -8.40 22.26
N ASP A 413 36.06 -7.73 21.93
CA ASP A 413 36.91 -7.03 22.91
C ASP A 413 36.13 -5.94 23.64
N TYR A 414 35.32 -5.17 22.90
CA TYR A 414 34.44 -4.17 23.49
C TYR A 414 33.36 -4.79 24.40
N LEU A 415 32.66 -5.82 23.94
CA LEU A 415 31.63 -6.53 24.71
C LEU A 415 32.19 -7.25 25.96
N GLY A 416 33.45 -7.67 25.91
CA GLY A 416 34.14 -8.29 27.04
C GLY A 416 34.45 -7.33 28.19
N ASN A 417 34.48 -6.02 27.93
CA ASN A 417 34.61 -5.01 28.95
C ASN A 417 33.29 -4.87 29.74
N ARG A 418 33.40 -4.63 31.05
CA ARG A 418 32.20 -4.49 31.89
C ARG A 418 31.53 -3.14 31.66
N HIS A 419 30.41 -3.16 30.94
CA HIS A 419 29.53 -2.01 30.75
C HIS A 419 28.21 -2.21 31.53
N ASN A 420 27.80 -1.25 32.34
CA ASN A 420 26.55 -1.35 33.13
C ASN A 420 25.29 -1.41 32.25
N ASN A 421 25.36 -0.84 31.05
CA ASN A 421 24.25 -0.68 30.12
C ASN A 421 24.25 -1.73 28.99
N ILE A 422 25.18 -2.70 28.99
CA ILE A 422 25.21 -3.79 28.01
C ILE A 422 24.99 -5.11 28.76
N LYS A 423 24.08 -5.94 28.26
CA LYS A 423 23.78 -7.25 28.85
C LYS A 423 23.65 -8.29 27.75
N CYS A 424 24.06 -9.52 28.03
CA CYS A 424 23.84 -10.65 27.11
C CYS A 424 22.50 -11.32 27.45
N VAL A 425 21.76 -11.79 26.44
CA VAL A 425 20.45 -12.40 26.63
C VAL A 425 20.33 -13.69 25.82
N THR A 426 19.82 -14.75 26.45
CA THR A 426 19.54 -16.03 25.77
C THR A 426 18.29 -15.96 24.92
N THR A 427 18.08 -16.93 24.03
CA THR A 427 16.87 -17.01 23.19
C THR A 427 15.59 -17.08 24.03
N LYS A 428 15.70 -17.64 25.24
CA LYS A 428 14.63 -17.73 26.25
C LYS A 428 14.41 -16.44 27.08
N GLY A 429 15.18 -15.38 26.82
CA GLY A 429 15.04 -14.08 27.51
C GLY A 429 15.80 -13.99 28.85
N THR A 430 16.63 -14.98 29.19
CA THR A 430 17.43 -14.93 30.42
C THR A 430 18.60 -13.98 30.23
N THR A 431 18.72 -12.98 31.10
CA THR A 431 19.85 -12.04 31.10
C THR A 431 21.06 -12.67 31.78
N LEU A 432 22.20 -12.66 31.10
CA LEU A 432 23.48 -13.15 31.60
C LEU A 432 24.32 -11.97 32.10
N ALA A 433 24.91 -12.14 33.29
CA ALA A 433 25.74 -11.12 33.93
C ALA A 433 27.16 -11.01 33.33
N THR A 434 27.56 -12.01 32.53
CA THR A 434 28.89 -12.12 31.94
C THR A 434 28.79 -12.62 30.52
N PHE A 435 29.67 -12.14 29.64
CA PHE A 435 29.83 -12.58 28.25
C PHE A 435 30.79 -13.78 28.11
N THR A 436 31.19 -14.41 29.21
CA THR A 436 32.20 -15.48 29.23
C THR A 436 31.54 -16.82 29.55
N PHE A 437 31.83 -17.86 28.76
CA PHE A 437 31.30 -19.22 28.89
C PHE A 437 29.77 -19.34 28.79
N THR A 438 29.23 -18.89 27.66
CA THR A 438 27.79 -18.87 27.40
C THR A 438 27.42 -19.93 26.36
N VAL A 439 26.97 -21.10 26.81
CA VAL A 439 26.40 -22.15 25.95
C VAL A 439 24.92 -22.28 26.28
N GLU A 440 24.06 -22.11 25.27
CA GLU A 440 22.63 -22.40 25.40
C GLU A 440 22.41 -23.86 24.95
N GLU A 441 21.76 -24.68 25.79
CA GLU A 441 21.31 -26.00 25.37
C GLU A 441 20.17 -25.84 24.36
N ASP A 442 20.48 -26.03 23.08
CA ASP A 442 19.49 -26.04 22.00
C ASP A 442 18.55 -27.24 22.21
N SER A 443 17.26 -26.97 22.40
CA SER A 443 16.22 -28.00 22.31
C SER A 443 16.27 -28.63 20.91
N PRO A 444 15.85 -29.91 20.70
CA PRO A 444 15.81 -30.49 19.35
C PRO A 444 14.90 -29.71 18.37
N SER A 445 13.98 -28.88 18.87
CA SER A 445 13.21 -27.91 18.08
C SER A 445 14.02 -26.66 17.67
N ASP A 446 14.96 -26.22 18.51
CA ASP A 446 15.67 -24.94 18.37
C ASP A 446 16.86 -25.03 17.40
N SER A 447 17.36 -26.24 17.15
CA SER A 447 18.42 -26.51 16.17
C SER A 447 17.96 -26.29 14.72
N SER A 448 16.64 -26.27 14.48
CA SER A 448 16.05 -26.01 13.16
C SER A 448 15.83 -24.51 12.86
N LEU A 449 15.94 -23.65 13.88
CA LEU A 449 15.71 -22.20 13.76
C LEU A 449 16.93 -21.50 13.15
N ARG A 450 16.69 -20.58 12.21
CA ARG A 450 17.74 -19.71 11.69
C ARG A 450 18.17 -18.71 12.76
N ASN A 451 19.37 -18.16 12.62
CA ASN A 451 19.89 -17.18 13.58
C ASN A 451 18.99 -15.94 13.68
N ASP A 452 18.43 -15.47 12.56
CA ASP A 452 17.40 -14.43 12.53
C ASP A 452 16.19 -14.76 13.41
N ASP A 453 15.73 -16.02 13.39
CA ASP A 453 14.59 -16.47 14.16
C ASP A 453 14.94 -16.52 15.66
N LYS A 454 16.19 -16.85 16.01
CA LYS A 454 16.71 -16.78 17.39
C LYS A 454 16.81 -15.33 17.90
N ILE A 455 17.28 -14.39 17.06
CA ILE A 455 17.30 -12.94 17.38
C ILE A 455 15.88 -12.43 17.64
N LEU A 456 14.96 -12.77 16.74
CA LEU A 456 13.56 -12.36 16.84
C LEU A 456 12.88 -12.97 18.08
N ALA A 457 13.10 -14.25 18.36
CA ALA A 457 12.59 -14.91 19.57
C ALA A 457 13.09 -14.22 20.84
N THR A 458 14.37 -13.84 20.88
CA THR A 458 14.96 -13.06 21.98
C THR A 458 14.22 -11.75 22.20
N CYS A 459 13.97 -10.98 21.12
CA CYS A 459 13.25 -9.71 21.18
C CYS A 459 11.82 -9.87 21.72
N LEU A 460 11.10 -10.91 21.26
CA LEU A 460 9.74 -11.18 21.69
C LEU A 460 9.68 -11.58 23.16
N MET A 461 10.65 -12.37 23.64
CA MET A 461 10.76 -12.71 25.06
C MET A 461 10.99 -11.48 25.93
N LEU A 462 11.82 -10.52 25.46
CA LEU A 462 12.02 -9.24 26.15
C LEU A 462 10.75 -8.37 26.19
N CYS A 463 9.84 -8.53 25.22
CA CYS A 463 8.56 -7.81 25.18
C CYS A 463 7.49 -8.39 26.12
N LYS A 464 7.61 -9.64 26.60
CA LYS A 464 6.55 -10.33 27.38
C LYS A 464 6.19 -9.68 28.71
N ASN A 465 7.04 -8.80 29.25
CA ASN A 465 6.80 -8.12 30.53
C ASN A 465 5.95 -6.84 30.40
N ASN A 466 5.55 -6.45 29.19
CA ASN A 466 4.79 -5.23 28.96
C ASN A 466 3.29 -5.45 29.17
N LYS A 467 2.63 -4.47 29.78
CA LYS A 467 1.18 -4.47 30.06
C LYS A 467 0.39 -4.22 28.77
N ASP A 468 0.35 -5.22 27.89
CA ASP A 468 -0.50 -5.19 26.71
C ASP A 468 -1.96 -5.11 27.15
N GLN A 469 -2.68 -4.07 26.73
CA GLN A 469 -4.11 -3.94 26.99
C GLN A 469 -4.87 -4.56 25.83
N ILE A 470 -5.52 -5.68 26.12
CA ILE A 470 -6.40 -6.38 25.18
C ILE A 470 -7.82 -6.23 25.76
N MET A 471 -8.55 -5.21 25.31
CA MET A 471 -9.97 -5.04 25.61
C MET A 471 -10.79 -5.49 24.41
N GLU A 472 -11.84 -6.26 24.68
CA GLU A 472 -12.71 -6.83 23.64
C GLU A 472 -13.47 -5.69 22.93
N GLY A 473 -13.23 -5.52 21.63
CA GLY A 473 -13.82 -4.44 20.81
C GLY A 473 -12.98 -3.15 20.70
N GLU A 474 -11.84 -3.04 21.40
CA GLU A 474 -10.90 -1.92 21.24
C GLU A 474 -9.60 -2.34 20.51
N PRO A 475 -8.89 -1.38 19.86
CA PRO A 475 -7.55 -1.63 19.34
C PRO A 475 -6.63 -2.20 20.42
N ARG A 476 -5.86 -3.24 20.08
CA ARG A 476 -4.83 -3.81 20.96
C ARG A 476 -3.76 -2.74 21.17
N LYS A 477 -3.74 -2.13 22.37
CA LYS A 477 -2.72 -1.15 22.73
C LYS A 477 -1.49 -1.90 23.25
N LEU A 478 -0.45 -1.89 22.43
CA LEU A 478 0.84 -2.51 22.73
C LEU A 478 1.81 -1.43 23.20
N PHE A 479 2.43 -1.66 24.33
CA PHE A 479 3.54 -0.84 24.78
C PHE A 479 4.82 -1.60 24.48
N ARG A 480 5.73 -0.98 23.73
CA ARG A 480 6.98 -1.62 23.31
C ARG A 480 8.16 -0.77 23.75
N GLU A 481 8.92 -1.30 24.70
CA GLU A 481 10.18 -0.70 25.17
C GLU A 481 11.42 -1.25 24.45
N VAL A 482 11.23 -2.33 23.68
CA VAL A 482 12.28 -3.05 22.93
C VAL A 482 12.24 -2.60 21.48
N VAL A 483 13.40 -2.24 20.93
CA VAL A 483 13.58 -1.95 19.51
C VAL A 483 14.68 -2.84 18.95
N LEU A 484 14.39 -3.52 17.83
CA LEU A 484 15.36 -4.28 17.05
C LEU A 484 16.14 -3.33 16.13
N LEU A 485 17.47 -3.45 16.13
CA LEU A 485 18.36 -2.68 15.28
C LEU A 485 18.95 -3.62 14.22
N THR A 486 18.55 -3.41 12.96
CA THR A 486 18.99 -4.24 11.83
C THR A 486 18.78 -3.50 10.50
N GLU A 487 19.67 -3.74 9.55
CA GLU A 487 19.53 -3.33 8.14
C GLU A 487 19.02 -4.49 7.25
N ASP A 488 18.86 -5.70 7.80
CA ASP A 488 18.39 -6.86 7.04
C ASP A 488 16.88 -6.75 6.76
N ARG A 489 16.53 -6.71 5.47
CA ARG A 489 15.13 -6.60 5.01
C ARG A 489 14.26 -7.77 5.47
N ASN A 490 14.76 -8.99 5.47
CA ASN A 490 14.00 -10.18 5.83
C ASN A 490 13.71 -10.20 7.34
N LEU A 491 14.73 -9.91 8.15
CA LEU A 491 14.57 -9.81 9.61
C LEU A 491 13.61 -8.66 9.98
N ARG A 492 13.71 -7.52 9.27
CA ARG A 492 12.79 -6.38 9.43
C ARG A 492 11.34 -6.75 9.14
N VAL A 493 11.06 -7.46 8.04
CA VAL A 493 9.70 -7.93 7.71
C VAL A 493 9.19 -8.90 8.79
N LYS A 494 10.03 -9.84 9.24
CA LYS A 494 9.65 -10.80 10.29
C LYS A 494 9.35 -10.13 11.64
N ALA A 495 10.06 -9.05 11.97
CA ALA A 495 9.85 -8.25 13.17
C ALA A 495 8.54 -7.45 13.12
N LEU A 496 8.29 -6.75 12.01
CA LEU A 496 7.05 -5.98 11.81
C LEU A 496 5.81 -6.87 11.84
N ALA A 497 5.88 -8.07 11.24
CA ALA A 497 4.80 -9.05 11.27
C ALA A 497 4.46 -9.57 12.69
N ARG A 498 5.28 -9.27 13.70
CA ARG A 498 5.09 -9.66 15.10
C ARG A 498 4.99 -8.46 16.04
N ASP A 499 4.62 -7.29 15.52
CA ASP A 499 4.44 -6.05 16.28
C ASP A 499 5.69 -5.62 17.08
N LEU A 500 6.89 -5.93 16.55
CA LEU A 500 8.17 -5.55 17.14
C LEU A 500 8.72 -4.30 16.41
N PRO A 501 8.95 -3.18 17.12
CA PRO A 501 9.60 -2.01 16.55
C PRO A 501 10.99 -2.33 16.02
N VAL A 502 11.30 -1.84 14.82
CA VAL A 502 12.57 -2.09 14.14
C VAL A 502 13.06 -0.83 13.43
N ARG A 503 14.35 -0.55 13.53
CA ARG A 503 15.01 0.59 12.87
C ARG A 503 16.44 0.24 12.47
N GLU A 504 16.97 0.96 11.50
CA GLU A 504 18.39 0.93 11.17
C GLU A 504 19.16 1.71 12.24
N LEU A 505 20.37 1.27 12.57
CA LEU A 505 21.16 1.88 13.64
C LEU A 505 21.50 3.37 13.37
N PRO A 506 21.89 3.79 12.15
CA PRO A 506 22.11 5.20 11.84
C PRO A 506 20.86 6.06 12.05
N ASP A 507 19.72 5.60 11.56
CA ASP A 507 18.43 6.29 11.68
C ASP A 507 17.98 6.42 13.13
N PHE A 508 18.18 5.36 13.92
CA PHE A 508 17.85 5.36 15.34
C PHE A 508 18.65 6.42 16.11
N LEU A 509 19.95 6.57 15.82
CA LEU A 509 20.80 7.59 16.45
C LEU A 509 20.33 9.01 16.12
N GLN A 510 20.01 9.28 14.86
CA GLN A 510 19.49 10.59 14.44
C GLN A 510 18.17 10.90 15.14
N TRP A 511 17.26 9.92 15.18
CA TRP A 511 15.99 10.04 15.88
C TRP A 511 16.15 10.27 17.39
N ALA A 512 17.13 9.61 18.02
CA ALA A 512 17.44 9.75 19.44
C ALA A 512 18.19 11.04 19.78
N GLY A 513 18.59 11.85 18.79
CA GLY A 513 19.40 13.06 19.01
C GLY A 513 20.84 12.77 19.43
N LEU A 514 21.36 11.59 19.06
CA LEU A 514 22.71 11.11 19.37
C LEU A 514 23.63 11.05 18.11
N GLY A 515 23.09 11.43 16.95
CA GLY A 515 23.72 11.30 15.62
C GLY A 515 24.49 12.53 15.14
#